data_AF-A0A329MKA4-F1
#
_entry.id   AF-A0A329MKA4-F1
#
_cell.length_a   1.000
_cell.length_b   1.000
_cell.length_c   1.000
_cell.angle_alpha   90.00
_cell.angle_beta   90.00
_cell.angle_gamma   90.00
#
_symmetry.space_group_name_H-M   'P 1'
#
loop_
_entity.id
_entity.type
_entity.pdbx_description
1 polymer ?
#
loop_
_entity_poly.entity_id
_entity_poly.type
_entity_poly.pdbx_seq_one_letter_code
_entity_poly.pdbx_strand_id
1 'polypeptide(L)'
;MIVMVTRALAAAGAPEIRGNSAALDNFTDADQISGYASESLAGMVEQGLIEGAGGKLNPLNQATRAETAVFLIRVLDFLSK
;
A
#
# COMPACT_ATOMS: atom_id res chain seq x y z
N MET A 1 0.07 0.43 -8.94
CA MET A 1 -1.09 -0.39 -8.50
C MET A 1 -1.70 0.11 -7.19
N ILE A 2 -0.89 0.44 -6.18
CA ILE A 2 -1.36 0.71 -4.81
C ILE A 2 -2.43 1.82 -4.73
N VAL A 3 -2.20 2.96 -5.40
CA VAL A 3 -3.17 4.07 -5.47
C VAL A 3 -4.48 3.67 -6.17
N MET A 4 -4.44 2.71 -7.10
CA MET A 4 -5.67 2.22 -7.74
C MET A 4 -6.49 1.38 -6.75
N VAL A 5 -5.83 0.61 -5.89
CA VAL A 5 -6.51 -0.21 -4.88
C VAL A 5 -7.09 0.65 -3.76
N THR A 6 -6.37 1.67 -3.27
CA THR A 6 -6.95 2.60 -2.28
C THR A 6 -8.20 3.29 -2.81
N ARG A 7 -8.20 3.71 -4.08
CA ARG A 7 -9.38 4.29 -4.74
C ARG A 7 -10.49 3.27 -4.96
N ALA A 8 -10.18 2.04 -5.35
CA ALA A 8 -11.17 0.98 -5.52
C ALA A 8 -11.86 0.64 -4.18
N LEU A 9 -11.10 0.62 -3.08
CA LEU A 9 -11.63 0.41 -1.73
C LEU A 9 -12.56 1.54 -1.31
N ALA A 10 -12.16 2.79 -1.54
CA ALA A 10 -13.03 3.94 -1.29
C ALA A 10 -14.33 3.86 -2.11
N ALA A 11 -14.24 3.47 -3.39
CA ALA A 11 -15.41 3.28 -4.25
C ALA A 11 -16.31 2.10 -3.82
N ALA A 12 -15.74 1.10 -3.14
CA ALA A 12 -16.47 -0.03 -2.57
C ALA A 12 -17.12 0.28 -1.21
N GLY A 13 -16.97 1.51 -0.69
CA GLY A 13 -17.51 1.92 0.61
C GLY A 13 -16.68 1.49 1.81
N ALA A 14 -15.44 1.05 1.60
CA ALA A 14 -14.51 0.75 2.68
C ALA A 14 -14.03 2.04 3.38
N PRO A 15 -13.54 1.97 4.63
CA PRO A 15 -12.88 3.10 5.28
C PRO A 15 -11.76 3.67 4.41
N GLU A 16 -11.64 5.01 4.40
CA GLU A 16 -10.60 5.68 3.63
C GLU A 16 -9.21 5.26 4.14
N ILE A 17 -8.40 4.68 3.26
CA ILE A 17 -7.01 4.33 3.56
C ILE A 17 -6.12 5.50 3.17
N ARG A 18 -5.80 6.32 4.18
CA ARG A 18 -4.90 7.46 4.06
C ARG A 18 -4.06 7.55 5.34
N GLY A 19 -2.75 7.44 5.19
CA GLY A 19 -1.82 7.44 6.33
C GLY A 19 -0.89 8.65 6.34
N ASN A 20 -0.14 8.79 7.43
CA ASN A 20 0.87 9.83 7.55
C ASN A 20 2.15 9.40 6.84
N SER A 21 2.69 10.24 5.95
CA SER A 21 3.94 9.95 5.22
C SER A 21 5.11 9.63 6.15
N ALA A 22 5.10 10.05 7.42
CA ALA A 22 6.10 9.65 8.44
C ALA A 22 6.20 8.12 8.64
N ALA A 23 5.13 7.37 8.37
CA ALA A 23 5.16 5.91 8.41
C ALA A 23 6.13 5.30 7.38
N LEU A 24 6.44 6.06 6.31
CA LEU A 24 7.33 5.65 5.23
C LEU A 24 8.81 5.89 5.56
N ASP A 25 9.14 6.69 6.58
CA ASP A 25 10.53 7.03 6.95
C ASP A 25 11.35 5.80 7.37
N ASN A 26 10.68 4.70 7.73
CA ASN A 26 11.32 3.43 8.05
C ASN A 26 11.86 2.68 6.82
N PHE A 27 11.55 3.14 5.60
CA PHE A 27 11.97 2.50 4.35
C PHE A 27 13.07 3.30 3.67
N THR A 28 14.13 2.60 3.28
CA THR A 28 15.34 3.21 2.70
C THR A 28 15.15 3.80 1.30
N ASP A 29 14.04 3.48 0.65
CA ASP A 29 13.65 3.93 -0.69
C ASP A 29 12.39 4.81 -0.68
N ALA A 30 12.07 5.41 0.47
CA ALA A 30 10.91 6.29 0.62
C ALA A 30 10.98 7.52 -0.29
N ASP A 31 12.19 7.97 -0.64
CA ASP A 31 12.45 9.07 -1.57
C ASP A 31 12.02 8.77 -3.01
N GLN A 32 11.88 7.49 -3.37
CA GLN A 32 11.39 7.06 -4.68
C GLN A 32 9.86 7.09 -4.80
N ILE A 33 9.14 7.32 -3.69
CA ILE A 33 7.69 7.36 -3.66
C ILE A 33 7.23 8.71 -4.20
N SER A 34 6.44 8.67 -5.29
CA SER A 34 5.84 9.89 -5.82
C SER A 34 4.86 10.51 -4.82
N GLY A 35 4.80 11.84 -4.74
CA GLY A 35 3.97 12.55 -3.75
C GLY A 35 2.48 12.19 -3.79
N TYR A 36 1.92 11.87 -4.96
CA TYR A 36 0.52 11.43 -5.09
C TYR A 36 0.25 10.05 -4.46
N ALA A 37 1.29 9.26 -4.23
CA ALA A 37 1.20 7.89 -3.71
C ALA A 37 1.56 7.81 -2.23
N SER A 38 2.19 8.83 -1.63
CA SER A 38 2.75 8.73 -0.28
C SER A 38 1.67 8.40 0.75
N GLU A 39 0.57 9.15 0.76
CA GLU A 39 -0.49 8.95 1.76
C GLU A 39 -1.22 7.61 1.58
N SER A 40 -1.44 7.19 0.34
CA SER A 40 -2.04 5.89 0.03
C SER A 40 -1.14 4.74 0.49
N LEU A 41 0.16 4.86 0.22
CA LEU A 41 1.14 3.84 0.57
C LEU A 41 1.35 3.78 2.09
N ALA A 42 1.46 4.94 2.73
CA ALA A 42 1.55 5.07 4.18
C ALA A 42 0.34 4.43 4.87
N GLY A 43 -0.88 4.74 4.41
CA GLY A 43 -2.09 4.14 4.98
C GLY A 43 -2.12 2.63 4.82
N MET A 44 -1.69 2.10 3.68
CA MET A 44 -1.62 0.65 3.49
C MET A 44 -0.54 -0.03 4.34
N VAL A 45 0.57 0.65 4.63
CA VAL A 45 1.58 0.17 5.58
C VAL A 45 1.05 0.18 7.01
N GLU A 46 0.41 1.26 7.43
CA GLU A 46 -0.19 1.39 8.78
C GLU A 46 -1.27 0.31 9.03
N GLN A 47 -2.05 -0.04 8.00
CA GLN A 47 -3.05 -1.12 8.07
C GLN A 47 -2.45 -2.52 7.94
N GLY A 48 -1.13 -2.64 7.78
CA GLY A 48 -0.44 -3.94 7.61
C GLY A 48 -0.76 -4.67 6.31
N LEU A 49 -1.34 -3.99 5.33
CA LEU A 49 -1.63 -4.56 4.02
C LEU A 49 -0.36 -4.70 3.17
N ILE A 50 0.62 -3.83 3.42
CA ILE A 50 1.93 -3.80 2.77
C ILE A 50 3.02 -3.73 3.85
N GLU A 51 4.00 -4.64 3.77
CA GLU A 51 5.09 -4.73 4.75
C GLU A 51 6.46 -4.34 4.15
N GLY A 52 6.59 -4.38 2.82
CA GLY A 52 7.88 -4.25 2.15
C GLY A 52 8.77 -5.50 2.27
N ALA A 53 10.00 -5.40 1.79
CA ALA A 53 10.98 -6.47 1.82
C ALA A 53 12.38 -5.90 2.11
N GLY A 54 13.00 -6.35 3.21
CA GLY A 54 14.36 -5.94 3.58
C GLY A 54 14.51 -4.43 3.85
N GLY A 55 13.50 -3.79 4.44
CA GLY A 55 13.51 -2.35 4.72
C GLY A 55 13.28 -1.47 3.49
N LYS A 56 12.67 -2.03 2.44
CA LYS A 56 12.31 -1.34 1.19
C LYS A 56 10.88 -1.62 0.77
N LEU A 57 10.23 -0.66 0.11
CA LEU A 57 8.91 -0.83 -0.50
C LEU A 57 8.97 -1.15 -1.99
N ASN A 58 10.13 -0.91 -2.62
CA ASN A 58 10.41 -1.08 -4.03
C ASN A 58 9.33 -0.44 -4.95
N PRO A 59 9.01 0.86 -4.77
CA PRO A 59 7.87 1.50 -5.44
C PRO A 59 7.99 1.55 -6.97
N LEU A 60 9.21 1.46 -7.51
CA LEU A 60 9.50 1.47 -8.95
C LEU A 60 9.58 0.07 -9.57
N ASN A 61 9.65 -0.99 -8.76
CA ASN A 61 9.70 -2.35 -9.27
C ASN A 61 8.33 -2.82 -9.75
N GLN A 62 8.34 -3.71 -10.74
CA GLN A 62 7.11 -4.38 -11.17
C GLN A 62 6.73 -5.44 -10.14
N ALA A 63 5.48 -5.39 -9.68
CA ALA A 63 4.92 -6.44 -8.85
C ALA A 63 4.76 -7.73 -9.66
N THR A 64 5.20 -8.84 -9.10
CA THR A 64 4.98 -10.16 -9.68
C THR A 64 3.53 -10.59 -9.53
N ARG A 65 3.12 -11.59 -10.33
CA ARG A 65 1.77 -12.18 -10.23
C ARG A 65 1.49 -12.75 -8.83
N ALA A 66 2.50 -13.36 -8.21
CA ALA A 66 2.38 -13.95 -6.87
C ALA A 66 2.19 -12.87 -5.79
N GLU A 67 3.03 -11.82 -5.80
CA GLU A 67 2.90 -10.69 -4.87
C GLU A 67 1.55 -9.99 -5.03
N THR A 68 1.11 -9.80 -6.27
CA THR A 68 -0.19 -9.18 -6.57
C THR A 68 -1.34 -10.03 -6.01
N ALA A 69 -1.31 -11.35 -6.20
CA ALA A 69 -2.36 -12.23 -5.69
C ALA A 69 -2.42 -12.23 -4.16
N VAL A 70 -1.28 -12.31 -3.48
CA VAL A 70 -1.20 -12.25 -2.02
C VAL A 70 -1.73 -10.91 -1.50
N PHE A 71 -1.34 -9.81 -2.13
CA PHE A 71 -1.81 -8.48 -1.78
C PHE A 71 -3.34 -8.36 -1.94
N LEU A 72 -3.90 -8.83 -3.06
CA LEU A 72 -5.34 -8.79 -3.28
C LEU A 72 -6.12 -9.65 -2.28
N ILE A 73 -5.60 -10.82 -1.89
CA ILE A 73 -6.21 -11.65 -0.84
C ILE A 73 -6.28 -10.88 0.48
N ARG A 74 -5.17 -10.25 0.92
CA ARG A 74 -5.15 -9.42 2.14
C ARG A 74 -6.16 -8.27 2.10
N VAL A 75 -6.31 -7.65 0.94
CA VAL A 75 -7.27 -6.56 0.71
C VAL A 75 -8.72 -7.06 0.79
N LEU A 76 -9.02 -8.23 0.21
CA LEU A 76 -10.35 -8.84 0.31
C LEU A 76 -10.66 -9.27 1.74
N ASP A 77 -9.69 -9.82 2.46
CA ASP A 77 -9.85 -10.19 3.87
C ASP A 77 -10.11 -8.95 4.73
N PHE A 78 -9.42 -7.83 4.46
CA PHE A 78 -9.65 -6.55 5.13
C PHE A 78 -11.09 -6.03 4.92
N LEU A 79 -11.66 -6.20 3.73
CA LEU A 79 -13.05 -5.82 3.44
C LEU A 79 -14.10 -6.69 4.14
N SER A 80 -13.75 -7.94 4.48
CA SER A 80 -14.67 -8.89 5.09
C SER A 80 -14.81 -8.74 6.61
N LYS A 81 -13.98 -7.89 7.22
CA LYS A 81 -14.01 -7.58 8.65
C LYS A 81 -14.95 -6.41 8.92
#